data_AF-A0A9D8KRM4-F1
#
_entry.id   AF-A0A9D8KRM4-F1
#
_cell.length_a   1.000
_cell.length_b   1.000
_cell.length_c   1.000
_cell.angle_alpha   90.00
_cell.angle_beta   90.00
_cell.angle_gamma   90.00
#
_symmetry.space_group_name_H-M   'P 1'
#
loop_
_entity.id
_entity.type
_entity.pdbx_description
1 polymer ?
#
loop_
_entity_poly.entity_id
_entity_poly.type
_entity_poly.pdbx_seq_one_letter_code
_entity_poly.pdbx_strand_id
1 'polypeptide(L)'
;MALSKAGDLRDCGFTLIELLVVCGILAALSYTAWGTYIGIQEGAEDEIARAEMQRLADGLRRFKADTGYYPGQGPFVLSSPGTLETAVSATRIDCTPVGGILRTWAAPNLDADRDAWFASPVNLALLLEAPALCGNHPLAHLNRWSPDARRGWHGPYLDSKSRLWVDHGADFNASTVVFTAPDGTGSPLAGAKLLDIPAFGVGPRYRAAGPSWSTCSSQAAITGNCMLGWREVTRESIGYDASRHELPARARPFAVFGLANGDHPRIVYWGRDGRYGGRNTADPCRPNLSHPDDYGDDDQVLCLND
;
A
#
# COMPACT_ATOMS: atom_id res chain seq x y z
N MET A 1 -67.60 -47.00 -30.27
CA MET A 1 -67.59 -45.52 -30.19
C MET A 1 -66.71 -45.15 -28.99
N ALA A 2 -65.84 -44.14 -29.16
CA ALA A 2 -64.86 -43.60 -28.19
C ALA A 2 -63.64 -44.52 -27.92
N LEU A 3 -62.48 -44.33 -28.58
CA LEU A 3 -61.49 -43.22 -28.51
C LEU A 3 -60.23 -43.73 -27.79
N SER A 4 -59.39 -44.43 -28.55
CA SER A 4 -57.97 -44.57 -28.23
C SER A 4 -57.33 -43.20 -28.46
N LYS A 5 -56.78 -42.61 -27.39
CA LYS A 5 -55.83 -41.50 -27.49
C LYS A 5 -54.73 -41.73 -26.47
N ALA A 6 -53.90 -42.73 -26.76
CA ALA A 6 -52.55 -42.77 -26.22
C ALA A 6 -51.83 -41.55 -26.80
N GLY A 7 -51.59 -40.55 -25.97
CA GLY A 7 -50.73 -39.42 -26.29
C GLY A 7 -49.31 -39.94 -26.47
N ASP A 8 -48.87 -39.96 -27.72
CA ASP A 8 -47.49 -40.14 -28.15
C ASP A 8 -46.67 -38.95 -27.61
N LEU A 9 -46.11 -39.11 -26.40
CA LEU A 9 -44.99 -38.29 -25.95
C LEU A 9 -43.78 -38.79 -26.73
N ARG A 10 -43.64 -38.23 -27.92
CA ARG A 10 -42.52 -38.44 -28.83
C ARG A 10 -41.23 -38.09 -28.06
N ASP A 11 -40.50 -39.11 -27.64
CA ASP A 11 -39.10 -38.99 -27.23
C ASP A 11 -38.31 -38.52 -28.46
N CYS A 12 -38.24 -37.21 -28.66
CA CYS A 12 -37.33 -36.59 -29.61
C CYS A 12 -35.92 -36.74 -29.05
N GLY A 13 -35.30 -37.88 -29.33
CA GLY A 13 -33.89 -38.12 -29.05
C GLY A 13 -33.05 -36.98 -29.64
N PHE A 14 -32.35 -36.26 -28.77
CA PHE A 14 -31.44 -35.18 -29.11
C PHE A 14 -30.47 -35.70 -30.18
N THR A 15 -30.49 -35.10 -31.36
CA THR A 15 -29.60 -35.56 -32.44
C THR A 15 -28.17 -35.11 -32.14
N LEU A 16 -27.18 -35.95 -32.45
CA LEU A 16 -25.77 -35.65 -32.24
C LEU A 16 -25.34 -34.35 -32.94
N ILE A 17 -25.97 -34.05 -34.08
CA ILE A 17 -25.75 -32.82 -34.85
C ILE A 17 -26.29 -31.58 -34.14
N GLU A 18 -27.43 -31.68 -33.45
CA GLU A 18 -28.04 -30.57 -32.71
C GLU A 18 -27.19 -30.19 -31.49
N LEU A 19 -26.64 -31.18 -30.79
CA LEU A 19 -25.67 -30.94 -29.72
C LEU A 19 -24.39 -30.30 -30.26
N LEU A 20 -23.90 -30.73 -31.43
CA LEU A 20 -22.71 -30.17 -32.06
C LEU A 20 -22.92 -28.72 -32.51
N VAL A 21 -24.10 -28.39 -33.06
CA VAL A 21 -24.47 -27.01 -33.42
C VAL A 21 -24.54 -26.13 -32.17
N VAL A 22 -25.17 -26.60 -31.09
CA VAL A 22 -25.24 -25.86 -29.82
C VAL A 22 -23.84 -25.62 -29.25
N CYS A 23 -22.98 -26.64 -29.21
CA CYS A 23 -21.59 -26.49 -28.77
C CYS A 23 -20.81 -25.50 -29.65
N GLY A 24 -21.02 -25.51 -30.97
CA GLY A 24 -20.40 -24.56 -31.90
C GLY A 24 -20.84 -23.11 -31.65
N ILE A 25 -22.14 -22.90 -31.44
CA ILE A 25 -22.69 -21.57 -31.11
C ILE A 25 -22.17 -21.11 -29.75
N LEU A 26 -22.16 -21.98 -28.73
CA LEU A 26 -21.63 -21.65 -27.40
C LEU A 26 -20.13 -21.32 -27.44
N ALA A 27 -19.33 -22.03 -28.25
CA ALA A 27 -17.91 -21.73 -28.42
C ALA A 27 -17.70 -20.35 -29.07
N ALA A 28 -18.46 -20.03 -30.13
CA ALA A 28 -18.38 -18.73 -30.79
C ALA A 28 -18.81 -17.57 -29.86
N LEU A 29 -19.89 -17.76 -29.10
CA LEU A 29 -20.34 -16.78 -28.10
C LEU A 29 -19.35 -16.63 -26.95
N SER A 30 -18.79 -17.73 -26.46
CA SER A 30 -17.80 -17.69 -25.38
C SER A 30 -16.53 -16.94 -25.81
N TYR A 31 -16.06 -17.16 -27.04
CA TYR A 31 -14.88 -16.47 -27.58
C TYR A 31 -15.11 -14.96 -27.71
N THR A 32 -16.26 -14.54 -28.22
CA THR A 32 -16.60 -13.12 -28.36
C THR A 32 -16.84 -12.43 -27.02
N ALA A 33 -17.41 -13.13 -26.04
CA ALA A 33 -17.65 -12.59 -24.70
C ALA A 33 -16.37 -12.43 -23.86
N TRP A 34 -15.34 -13.24 -24.12
CA TRP A 34 -14.09 -13.18 -23.35
C TRP A 34 -13.34 -11.85 -23.51
N GLY A 35 -13.30 -11.31 -24.74
CA GLY A 35 -12.60 -10.06 -25.03
C GLY A 35 -13.22 -8.83 -24.38
N THR A 36 -14.55 -8.80 -24.21
CA THR A 36 -15.25 -7.67 -23.56
C THR A 36 -15.19 -7.76 -22.04
N TYR A 37 -15.17 -8.96 -21.48
CA TYR A 37 -15.13 -9.17 -20.02
C TYR A 37 -13.81 -8.69 -19.39
N ILE A 38 -12.66 -8.95 -20.03
CA ILE A 38 -11.34 -8.58 -19.50
C ILE A 38 -11.20 -7.05 -19.34
N GLY A 39 -11.59 -6.27 -20.36
CA GLY A 39 -11.49 -4.81 -20.31
C GLY A 39 -12.40 -4.15 -19.26
N ILE A 40 -13.55 -4.77 -18.96
CA ILE A 40 -14.46 -4.27 -17.91
C ILE A 40 -13.86 -4.50 -16.52
N GLN A 41 -13.22 -5.65 -16.29
CA GLN A 41 -12.60 -5.95 -15.00
C GLN A 41 -11.47 -4.97 -14.68
N GLU A 42 -10.63 -4.65 -15.65
CA GLU A 42 -9.49 -3.73 -15.49
C GLU A 42 -9.95 -2.31 -15.16
N GLY A 43 -10.95 -1.79 -15.88
CA GLY A 43 -11.51 -0.47 -15.60
C GLY A 43 -12.11 -0.39 -14.18
N ALA A 44 -12.78 -1.45 -13.72
CA ALA A 44 -13.32 -1.51 -12.36
C ALA A 44 -12.21 -1.51 -11.28
N GLU A 45 -11.09 -2.21 -11.53
CA GLU A 45 -9.95 -2.24 -10.62
C GLU A 45 -9.29 -0.85 -10.50
N ASP A 46 -9.15 -0.12 -11.60
CA ASP A 46 -8.63 1.24 -11.60
C ASP A 46 -9.55 2.24 -10.89
N GLU A 47 -10.86 2.10 -11.05
CA GLU A 47 -11.85 2.92 -10.33
C GLU A 47 -11.80 2.66 -8.82
N ILE A 48 -11.66 1.39 -8.40
CA ILE A 48 -11.48 1.03 -6.99
C ILE A 48 -10.18 1.62 -6.46
N ALA A 49 -9.07 1.48 -7.20
CA ALA A 49 -7.79 2.06 -6.81
C ALA A 49 -7.89 3.58 -6.61
N ARG A 50 -8.55 4.29 -7.54
CA ARG A 50 -8.79 5.73 -7.44
C ARG A 50 -9.62 6.10 -6.20
N ALA A 51 -10.68 5.34 -5.90
CA ALA A 51 -11.49 5.58 -4.72
C ALA A 51 -10.70 5.40 -3.42
N GLU A 52 -9.82 4.40 -3.35
CA GLU A 52 -8.95 4.18 -2.19
C GLU A 52 -7.84 5.24 -2.08
N MET A 53 -7.28 5.71 -3.20
CA MET A 53 -6.37 6.86 -3.20
C MET A 53 -7.05 8.11 -2.63
N GLN A 54 -8.33 8.34 -2.95
CA GLN A 54 -9.09 9.46 -2.37
C GLN A 54 -9.29 9.29 -0.86
N ARG A 55 -9.59 8.08 -0.39
CA ARG A 55 -9.67 7.80 1.07
C ARG A 55 -8.36 8.06 1.78
N LEU A 56 -7.23 7.63 1.19
CA LEU A 56 -5.90 7.90 1.73
C LEU A 56 -5.60 9.41 1.71
N ALA A 57 -5.96 10.11 0.63
CA ALA A 57 -5.81 11.56 0.52
C ALA A 57 -6.60 12.29 1.62
N ASP A 58 -7.84 11.88 1.86
CA ASP A 58 -8.67 12.46 2.92
C ASP A 58 -8.10 12.18 4.31
N GLY A 59 -7.57 10.98 4.55
CA GLY A 59 -6.87 10.64 5.78
C GLY A 59 -5.64 11.53 6.02
N LEU A 60 -4.80 11.72 4.99
CA LEU A 60 -3.62 12.59 5.06
C LEU A 60 -4.00 14.07 5.27
N ARG A 61 -5.02 14.56 4.55
CA ARG A 61 -5.51 15.94 4.71
C ARG A 61 -6.10 16.16 6.10
N ARG A 62 -6.85 15.21 6.66
CA ARG A 62 -7.37 15.28 8.03
C ARG A 62 -6.23 15.26 9.05
N PHE A 63 -5.26 14.36 8.89
CA PHE A 63 -4.05 14.36 9.73
C PHE A 63 -3.35 15.72 9.72
N LYS A 64 -3.17 16.33 8.54
CA LYS A 64 -2.59 17.67 8.41
C LYS A 64 -3.48 18.77 9.01
N ALA A 65 -4.79 18.71 8.82
CA ALA A 65 -5.71 19.70 9.39
C ALA A 65 -5.69 19.65 10.93
N ASP A 66 -5.70 18.46 11.50
CA ASP A 66 -5.78 18.26 12.94
C ASP A 66 -4.43 18.54 13.62
N THR A 67 -3.31 18.14 13.00
CA THR A 67 -1.99 18.28 13.63
C THR A 67 -1.23 19.52 13.15
N GLY A 68 -1.51 20.01 11.95
CA GLY A 68 -0.77 21.04 11.22
C GLY A 68 0.42 20.52 10.42
N TYR A 69 0.68 19.21 10.41
CA TYR A 69 1.85 18.60 9.81
C TYR A 69 1.44 17.39 8.98
N TYR A 70 2.18 17.07 7.93
CA TYR A 70 2.10 15.74 7.34
C TYR A 70 2.91 14.72 8.19
N PRO A 71 2.66 13.41 8.03
CA PRO A 71 3.56 12.38 8.57
C PRO A 71 5.02 12.65 8.19
N GLY A 72 5.95 12.47 9.12
CA GLY A 72 7.37 12.77 8.89
C GLY A 72 7.74 14.25 8.98
N GLN A 73 6.85 15.11 9.50
CA GLN A 73 7.13 16.53 9.75
C GLN A 73 6.88 16.93 11.21
N GLY A 74 7.50 18.03 11.64
CA GLY A 74 7.28 18.61 12.96
C GLY A 74 7.60 17.60 14.08
N PRO A 75 6.70 17.38 15.06
CA PRO A 75 6.92 16.37 16.09
C PRO A 75 6.73 14.94 15.58
N PHE A 76 6.19 14.73 14.39
CA PHE A 76 5.88 13.41 13.82
C PHE A 76 7.04 12.85 12.99
N VAL A 77 8.27 13.23 13.34
CA VAL A 77 9.52 12.63 12.87
C VAL A 77 9.99 11.60 13.90
N LEU A 78 10.67 10.54 13.48
CA LEU A 78 11.30 9.63 14.41
C LEU A 78 12.44 10.35 15.16
N SER A 79 12.55 10.13 16.47
CA SER A 79 13.71 10.64 17.25
C SER A 79 15.00 10.04 16.72
N SER A 80 16.11 10.79 16.74
CA SER A 80 17.38 10.36 16.15
C SER A 80 17.99 9.12 16.82
N PRO A 81 18.81 8.32 16.11
CA PRO A 81 19.56 7.22 16.71
C PRO A 81 20.35 7.66 17.95
N GLY A 82 20.38 6.81 18.98
CA GLY A 82 21.03 7.10 20.26
C GLY A 82 20.25 7.99 21.22
N THR A 83 19.01 8.39 20.88
CA THR A 83 18.12 9.10 21.81
C THR A 83 17.81 8.22 23.02
N LEU A 84 18.03 8.75 24.22
CA LEU A 84 17.66 8.09 25.48
C LEU A 84 16.21 8.37 25.83
N GLU A 85 15.39 7.33 25.93
CA GLU A 85 13.99 7.38 26.33
C GLU A 85 13.85 7.03 27.82
N THR A 86 13.45 8.01 28.63
CA THR A 86 13.34 7.87 30.09
C THR A 86 11.88 8.02 30.52
N ALA A 87 11.33 6.97 31.13
CA ALA A 87 9.99 7.03 31.71
C ALA A 87 9.97 8.00 32.91
N VAL A 88 9.20 9.08 32.80
CA VAL A 88 8.99 10.06 33.88
C VAL A 88 7.68 9.79 34.62
N SER A 89 6.73 9.15 33.95
CA SER A 89 5.48 8.63 34.53
C SER A 89 4.95 7.48 33.68
N ALA A 90 3.85 6.84 34.11
CA ALA A 90 3.22 5.73 33.37
C ALA A 90 2.80 6.09 31.92
N THR A 91 2.59 7.37 31.61
CA THR A 91 2.12 7.83 30.29
C THR A 91 3.02 8.90 29.67
N ARG A 92 4.20 9.14 30.24
CA ARG A 92 5.13 10.18 29.77
C ARG A 92 6.56 9.67 29.76
N ILE A 93 7.14 9.66 28.56
CA ILE A 93 8.53 9.29 28.30
C ILE A 93 9.24 10.52 27.75
N ASP A 94 10.34 10.93 28.38
CA ASP A 94 11.16 12.04 27.90
C ASP A 94 12.36 11.54 27.10
N CYS A 95 12.79 12.37 26.15
CA CYS A 95 13.88 12.05 25.24
C CYS A 95 15.08 12.94 25.51
N THR A 96 16.28 12.36 25.49
CA THR A 96 17.55 13.12 25.53
C THR A 96 18.46 12.65 24.38
N PRO A 97 18.76 13.51 23.39
CA PRO A 97 18.22 14.86 23.17
C PRO A 97 16.70 14.84 22.89
N VAL A 98 16.05 16.01 22.96
CA VAL A 98 14.63 16.15 22.63
C VAL A 98 14.42 15.73 21.17
N GLY A 99 13.56 14.73 20.95
CA GLY A 99 13.18 14.20 19.64
C GLY A 99 11.69 14.32 19.35
N GLY A 100 11.24 13.69 18.26
CA GLY A 100 9.83 13.64 17.87
C GLY A 100 9.10 12.43 18.46
N ILE A 101 8.78 11.45 17.62
CA ILE A 101 8.21 10.16 17.99
C ILE A 101 9.26 9.31 18.67
N LEU A 102 8.85 8.57 19.70
CA LEU A 102 9.69 7.60 20.39
C LEU A 102 10.18 6.53 19.41
N ARG A 103 11.47 6.20 19.45
CA ARG A 103 12.03 5.07 18.69
C ARG A 103 11.37 3.76 19.10
N THR A 104 11.02 3.59 20.38
CA THR A 104 10.31 2.39 20.87
C THR A 104 8.88 2.23 20.31
N TRP A 105 8.30 3.27 19.72
CA TRP A 105 7.01 3.19 19.05
C TRP A 105 7.11 2.56 17.64
N ALA A 106 8.26 2.69 16.97
CA ALA A 106 8.46 2.08 15.66
C ALA A 106 8.49 0.55 15.78
N ALA A 107 7.82 -0.13 14.84
CA ALA A 107 7.58 -1.58 14.93
C ALA A 107 8.87 -2.45 14.94
N PRO A 108 9.92 -2.16 14.14
CA PRO A 108 11.13 -2.97 14.17
C PRO A 108 11.82 -2.87 15.53
N ASN A 109 12.10 -4.03 16.13
CA ASN A 109 12.87 -4.08 17.37
C ASN A 109 14.34 -3.66 17.17
N LEU A 110 14.91 -3.94 15.99
CA LEU A 110 16.28 -3.55 15.67
C LEU A 110 16.35 -2.04 15.38
N ASP A 111 17.02 -1.30 16.26
CA ASP A 111 17.05 0.17 16.19
C ASP A 111 17.67 0.71 14.89
N ALA A 112 18.62 -0.02 14.31
CA ALA A 112 19.27 0.33 13.06
C ALA A 112 18.30 0.37 11.86
N ASP A 113 17.20 -0.38 11.92
CA ASP A 113 16.23 -0.49 10.83
C ASP A 113 15.05 0.49 10.98
N ARG A 114 14.89 1.11 12.16
CA ARG A 114 13.74 1.97 12.47
C ARG A 114 13.67 3.21 11.59
N ASP A 115 14.82 3.79 11.27
CA ASP A 115 14.87 4.98 10.42
C ASP A 115 14.38 4.66 9.02
N ALA A 116 14.84 3.55 8.44
CA ALA A 116 14.44 3.11 7.11
C ALA A 116 12.98 2.64 7.09
N TRP A 117 12.52 1.94 8.13
CA TRP A 117 11.11 1.57 8.28
C TRP A 117 10.21 2.80 8.37
N PHE A 118 10.59 3.80 9.16
CA PHE A 118 9.79 5.01 9.38
C PHE A 118 9.78 5.92 8.15
N ALA A 119 10.91 6.04 7.46
CA ALA A 119 11.04 6.82 6.24
C ALA A 119 10.37 6.15 5.03
N SER A 120 9.84 4.94 5.15
CA SER A 120 9.23 4.25 4.01
C SER A 120 8.03 5.02 3.44
N PRO A 121 7.96 5.24 2.11
CA PRO A 121 6.84 5.93 1.49
C PRO A 121 5.53 5.14 1.56
N VAL A 122 5.58 3.84 1.85
CA VAL A 122 4.37 2.99 2.00
C VAL A 122 3.98 2.81 3.47
N ASN A 123 4.71 3.43 4.41
CA ASN A 123 4.42 3.34 5.83
C ASN A 123 3.26 4.25 6.22
N LEU A 124 2.13 3.63 6.57
CA LEU A 124 0.91 4.32 6.97
C LEU A 124 0.65 4.28 8.48
N ALA A 125 1.64 3.91 9.29
CA ALA A 125 1.50 3.71 10.74
C ALA A 125 0.85 4.91 11.45
N LEU A 126 1.26 6.14 11.11
CA LEU A 126 0.74 7.36 11.73
C LEU A 126 -0.73 7.68 11.42
N LEU A 127 -1.26 7.09 10.35
CA LEU A 127 -2.68 7.19 10.01
C LEU A 127 -3.52 6.10 10.68
N LEU A 128 -2.89 5.01 11.11
CA LEU A 128 -3.54 3.82 11.65
C LEU A 128 -3.57 3.79 13.18
N GLU A 129 -2.53 4.33 13.83
CA GLU A 129 -2.36 4.27 15.29
C GLU A 129 -1.83 5.60 15.85
N ALA A 130 -2.15 5.84 17.12
CA ALA A 130 -1.73 7.05 17.81
C ALA A 130 -0.21 7.06 18.03
N PRO A 131 0.50 8.16 17.68
CA PRO A 131 1.93 8.27 17.89
C PRO A 131 2.27 8.46 19.37
N ALA A 132 3.37 7.87 19.81
CA ALA A 132 3.98 8.21 21.09
C ALA A 132 5.07 9.27 20.86
N LEU A 133 4.85 10.50 21.32
CA LEU A 133 5.81 11.60 21.23
C LEU A 133 6.68 11.69 22.49
N CYS A 134 7.90 12.19 22.33
CA CYS A 134 8.75 12.63 23.42
C CYS A 134 8.01 13.66 24.28
N GLY A 135 7.82 13.35 25.56
CA GLY A 135 7.03 14.12 26.52
C GLY A 135 7.60 15.49 26.87
N ASN A 136 8.88 15.72 26.58
CA ASN A 136 9.58 17.00 26.70
C ASN A 136 9.67 17.77 25.37
N HIS A 137 9.07 17.26 24.29
CA HIS A 137 8.96 18.01 23.04
C HIS A 137 7.96 19.18 23.21
N PRO A 138 8.27 20.41 22.73
CA PRO A 138 7.36 21.56 22.86
C PRO A 138 5.96 21.32 22.29
N LEU A 139 5.86 20.49 21.25
CA LEU A 139 4.62 20.09 20.59
C LEU A 139 4.10 18.71 21.03
N ALA A 140 4.56 18.17 22.17
CA ALA A 140 4.11 16.87 22.68
C ALA A 140 2.59 16.79 22.88
N HIS A 141 1.94 17.94 23.14
CA HIS A 141 0.49 18.04 23.27
C HIS A 141 -0.28 17.63 21.99
N LEU A 142 0.38 17.59 20.83
CA LEU A 142 -0.22 17.12 19.58
C LEU A 142 -0.35 15.60 19.49
N ASN A 143 0.16 14.83 20.46
CA ASN A 143 -0.02 13.37 20.51
C ASN A 143 -1.48 12.95 20.74
N ARG A 144 -2.35 13.89 21.16
CA ARG A 144 -3.77 13.67 21.43
C ARG A 144 -4.58 14.87 21.00
N TRP A 145 -5.83 14.63 20.63
CA TRP A 145 -6.75 15.72 20.29
C TRP A 145 -7.04 16.61 21.50
N SER A 146 -6.91 17.91 21.30
CA SER A 146 -7.34 18.96 22.22
C SER A 146 -8.53 19.71 21.63
N PRO A 147 -9.74 19.58 22.22
CA PRO A 147 -10.93 20.31 21.74
C PRO A 147 -10.78 21.83 21.79
N ASP A 148 -10.05 22.36 22.78
CA ASP A 148 -9.85 23.80 22.96
C ASP A 148 -8.95 24.40 21.88
N ALA A 149 -7.83 23.71 21.61
CA ALA A 149 -6.92 24.13 20.54
C ALA A 149 -7.46 23.74 19.15
N ARG A 150 -8.40 22.79 19.07
CA ARG A 150 -8.82 22.08 17.86
C ARG A 150 -7.63 21.52 17.09
N ARG A 151 -6.66 20.98 17.85
CA ARG A 151 -5.41 20.46 17.32
C ARG A 151 -4.96 19.21 18.05
N GLY A 152 -4.15 18.41 17.36
CA GLY A 152 -3.55 17.17 17.84
C GLY A 152 -4.10 15.94 17.14
N TRP A 153 -3.56 14.77 17.44
CA TRP A 153 -3.96 13.54 16.78
C TRP A 153 -5.41 13.17 17.16
N HIS A 154 -6.30 13.10 16.16
CA HIS A 154 -7.73 12.80 16.29
C HIS A 154 -8.12 11.55 15.48
N GLY A 155 -7.14 10.67 15.26
CA GLY A 155 -7.31 9.45 14.49
C GLY A 155 -8.01 8.31 15.26
N PRO A 156 -8.01 7.09 14.68
CA PRO A 156 -7.33 6.70 13.45
C PRO A 156 -7.95 7.34 12.20
N TYR A 157 -7.11 7.68 11.22
CA TYR A 157 -7.52 8.31 9.96
C TYR A 157 -7.80 7.30 8.84
N LEU A 158 -7.36 6.04 9.04
CA LEU A 158 -7.62 4.88 8.19
C LEU A 158 -8.12 3.71 9.04
N ASP A 159 -8.81 2.75 8.42
CA ASP A 159 -9.23 1.53 9.14
C ASP A 159 -8.01 0.65 9.44
N SER A 160 -7.79 0.38 10.73
CA SER A 160 -6.69 -0.46 11.19
C SER A 160 -6.90 -1.94 10.83
N LYS A 161 -8.14 -2.37 10.54
CA LYS A 161 -8.45 -3.76 10.17
C LYS A 161 -8.01 -4.12 8.76
N SER A 162 -7.87 -3.14 7.87
CA SER A 162 -7.34 -3.36 6.51
C SER A 162 -5.81 -3.34 6.45
N ARG A 163 -5.13 -3.07 7.58
CA ARG A 163 -3.68 -3.07 7.65
C ARG A 163 -3.12 -4.47 7.38
N LEU A 164 -2.16 -4.51 6.48
CA LEU A 164 -1.26 -5.63 6.27
C LEU A 164 0.17 -5.12 6.36
N TRP A 165 1.13 -6.02 6.14
CA TRP A 165 2.55 -5.68 6.17
C TRP A 165 3.20 -6.04 4.84
N VAL A 166 3.89 -5.08 4.25
CA VAL A 166 4.59 -5.22 2.97
C VAL A 166 6.09 -5.04 3.14
N ASP A 167 6.85 -5.72 2.30
CA ASP A 167 8.30 -5.51 2.17
C ASP A 167 8.61 -4.66 0.94
N HIS A 168 9.70 -3.91 0.97
CA HIS A 168 10.26 -3.30 -0.23
C HIS A 168 11.76 -3.04 -0.06
N GLY A 169 12.44 -2.71 -1.14
CA GLY A 169 13.83 -2.31 -1.12
C GLY A 169 14.02 -0.92 -0.51
N ALA A 170 15.10 -0.73 0.26
CA ALA A 170 15.44 0.51 0.94
C ALA A 170 15.72 1.67 -0.01
N ASP A 171 16.06 1.38 -1.27
CA ASP A 171 16.21 2.41 -2.30
C ASP A 171 14.90 3.16 -2.55
N PHE A 172 13.74 2.59 -2.21
CA PHE A 172 12.46 3.29 -2.33
C PHE A 172 12.34 4.52 -1.43
N ASN A 173 13.18 4.60 -0.40
CA ASN A 173 13.26 5.76 0.48
C ASN A 173 14.21 6.85 -0.06
N ALA A 174 14.86 6.59 -1.20
CA ALA A 174 15.81 7.52 -1.79
C ALA A 174 15.14 8.85 -2.13
N SER A 175 15.98 9.88 -2.16
CA SER A 175 15.62 11.23 -2.54
C SER A 175 16.77 11.90 -3.26
N THR A 176 16.46 12.59 -4.34
CA THR A 176 17.41 13.40 -5.11
C THR A 176 17.03 14.87 -5.14
N VAL A 177 15.81 15.22 -4.73
CA VAL A 177 15.30 16.59 -4.78
C VAL A 177 15.32 17.28 -3.41
N VAL A 178 14.81 16.62 -2.37
CA VAL A 178 14.76 17.18 -1.00
C VAL A 178 15.39 16.20 -0.03
N PHE A 179 16.60 16.53 0.44
CA PHE A 179 17.27 15.76 1.49
C PHE A 179 16.32 15.61 2.68
N THR A 180 16.16 14.37 3.17
CA THR A 180 15.37 13.91 4.35
C THR A 180 13.98 13.30 4.14
N ALA A 181 13.39 13.29 2.93
CA ALA A 181 12.14 12.56 2.69
C ALA A 181 12.10 11.87 1.30
N PRO A 182 11.48 10.69 1.17
CA PRO A 182 11.33 10.02 -0.11
C PRO A 182 10.56 10.87 -1.11
N ASP A 183 11.10 10.96 -2.32
CA ASP A 183 10.63 11.86 -3.36
C ASP A 183 10.15 11.11 -4.61
N GLY A 184 10.11 9.78 -4.57
CA GLY A 184 9.68 8.89 -5.65
C GLY A 184 10.73 8.60 -6.72
N THR A 185 12.01 8.97 -6.53
CA THR A 185 13.05 8.67 -7.54
C THR A 185 13.67 7.28 -7.36
N GLY A 186 13.45 6.67 -6.20
CA GLY A 186 13.98 5.35 -5.87
C GLY A 186 13.15 4.16 -6.37
N SER A 187 13.72 2.96 -6.26
CA SER A 187 13.08 1.70 -6.67
C SER A 187 12.63 0.85 -5.49
N PRO A 188 11.39 0.30 -5.50
CA PRO A 188 10.93 -0.65 -4.49
C PRO A 188 11.61 -2.02 -4.56
N LEU A 189 12.45 -2.26 -5.57
CA LEU A 189 13.14 -3.54 -5.80
C LEU A 189 14.66 -3.48 -5.57
N ALA A 190 15.20 -2.31 -5.20
CA ALA A 190 16.63 -2.09 -5.05
C ALA A 190 17.03 -1.76 -3.61
N GLY A 191 18.31 -1.96 -3.30
CA GLY A 191 18.87 -1.77 -1.96
C GLY A 191 18.57 -2.92 -0.99
N ALA A 192 18.90 -2.70 0.28
CA ALA A 192 18.62 -3.66 1.35
C ALA A 192 17.12 -3.85 1.54
N LYS A 193 16.70 -5.05 1.92
CA LYS A 193 15.28 -5.34 2.11
C LYS A 193 14.75 -4.74 3.41
N LEU A 194 13.70 -3.93 3.30
CA LEU A 194 12.91 -3.43 4.42
C LEU A 194 11.68 -4.29 4.60
N LEU A 195 11.33 -4.51 5.87
CA LEU A 195 10.43 -5.56 6.28
C LEU A 195 9.32 -4.99 7.14
N ASP A 196 8.17 -5.64 7.08
CA ASP A 196 7.07 -5.43 8.01
C ASP A 196 6.56 -3.97 8.02
N ILE A 197 6.45 -3.37 6.83
CA ILE A 197 5.96 -2.00 6.69
C ILE A 197 4.43 -2.00 6.69
N PRO A 198 3.75 -1.30 7.62
CA PRO A 198 2.31 -1.32 7.73
C PRO A 198 1.71 -0.50 6.57
N ALA A 199 1.01 -1.21 5.70
CA ALA A 199 0.45 -0.67 4.47
C ALA A 199 -0.93 -1.30 4.21
N PHE A 200 -1.60 -0.80 3.19
CA PHE A 200 -2.70 -1.51 2.55
C PHE A 200 -2.58 -1.33 1.04
N GLY A 201 -3.29 -2.16 0.29
CA GLY A 201 -3.28 -2.13 -1.17
C GLY A 201 -4.57 -2.71 -1.72
N VAL A 202 -4.94 -2.27 -2.92
CA VAL A 202 -6.07 -2.77 -3.70
C VAL A 202 -5.67 -3.02 -5.15
N GLY A 203 -6.55 -3.65 -5.92
CA GLY A 203 -6.27 -4.01 -7.31
C GLY A 203 -5.79 -5.45 -7.49
N PRO A 204 -5.15 -5.76 -8.63
CA PRO A 204 -4.79 -7.12 -9.01
C PRO A 204 -3.87 -7.80 -7.99
N ARG A 205 -3.94 -9.14 -7.95
CA ARG A 205 -3.07 -9.94 -7.08
C ARG A 205 -1.74 -10.20 -7.76
N TYR A 206 -0.73 -9.42 -7.43
CA TYR A 206 0.64 -9.62 -7.89
C TYR A 206 1.45 -10.47 -6.93
N ARG A 207 2.30 -11.32 -7.48
CA ARG A 207 3.32 -12.02 -6.67
C ARG A 207 4.38 -11.02 -6.19
N ALA A 208 5.09 -11.42 -5.15
CA ALA A 208 6.34 -10.76 -4.77
C ALA A 208 7.29 -10.72 -5.99
N ALA A 209 8.07 -9.65 -6.09
CA ALA A 209 8.98 -9.41 -7.20
C ALA A 209 10.41 -9.29 -6.66
N GLY A 210 11.35 -9.98 -7.30
CA GLY A 210 12.77 -9.78 -7.06
C GLY A 210 13.32 -8.59 -7.84
N PRO A 211 14.65 -8.37 -7.80
CA PRO A 211 15.31 -7.35 -8.61
C PRO A 211 14.96 -7.51 -10.08
N SER A 212 14.87 -6.39 -10.80
CA SER A 212 14.47 -6.33 -12.22
C SER A 212 13.12 -7.00 -12.51
N TRP A 213 12.17 -6.92 -11.57
CA TRP A 213 10.83 -7.50 -11.69
C TRP A 213 10.81 -9.03 -11.91
N SER A 214 11.86 -9.73 -11.50
CA SER A 214 11.92 -11.20 -11.57
C SER A 214 10.82 -11.83 -10.70
N THR A 215 10.25 -12.95 -11.16
CA THR A 215 9.15 -13.60 -10.43
C THR A 215 9.66 -14.38 -9.23
N CYS A 216 9.11 -14.10 -8.05
CA CYS A 216 9.34 -14.90 -6.86
C CYS A 216 8.32 -16.04 -6.79
N SER A 217 8.69 -17.21 -7.32
CA SER A 217 7.77 -18.35 -7.50
C SER A 217 7.90 -19.45 -6.45
N SER A 218 9.05 -19.59 -5.78
CA SER A 218 9.34 -20.70 -4.85
C SER A 218 10.06 -20.30 -3.56
N GLN A 219 10.51 -19.04 -3.46
CA GLN A 219 11.10 -18.52 -2.22
C GLN A 219 9.98 -17.96 -1.35
N ALA A 220 9.95 -18.36 -0.07
CA ALA A 220 9.19 -17.63 0.93
C ALA A 220 9.58 -16.16 0.81
N ALA A 221 8.61 -15.25 0.89
CA ALA A 221 8.90 -13.84 0.81
C ALA A 221 9.87 -13.42 1.92
N ILE A 222 10.09 -14.19 2.98
CA ILE A 222 11.15 -13.96 3.99
C ILE A 222 12.59 -14.09 3.46
N THR A 223 12.87 -15.02 2.54
CA THR A 223 14.26 -15.39 2.18
C THR A 223 14.67 -14.81 0.83
N GLY A 224 15.81 -14.11 0.78
CA GLY A 224 16.43 -13.62 -0.45
C GLY A 224 15.99 -12.21 -0.88
N ASN A 225 16.15 -11.91 -2.17
CA ASN A 225 15.94 -10.58 -2.75
C ASN A 225 14.49 -10.30 -3.18
N CYS A 226 13.54 -11.15 -2.80
CA CYS A 226 12.12 -10.96 -3.10
C CYS A 226 11.55 -9.79 -2.30
N MET A 227 11.14 -8.73 -2.99
CA MET A 227 10.49 -7.56 -2.44
C MET A 227 8.99 -7.61 -2.72
N LEU A 228 8.21 -6.72 -2.11
CA LEU A 228 6.76 -6.60 -2.32
C LEU A 228 5.97 -7.84 -1.90
N GLY A 229 6.54 -8.63 -0.99
CA GLY A 229 5.83 -9.69 -0.30
C GLY A 229 4.91 -9.10 0.77
N TRP A 230 3.76 -9.73 0.95
CA TRP A 230 2.74 -9.30 1.92
C TRP A 230 2.50 -10.36 2.99
N ARG A 231 2.06 -9.91 4.17
CA ARG A 231 1.69 -10.79 5.27
C ARG A 231 0.57 -10.21 6.13
N GLU A 232 -0.12 -11.11 6.82
CA GLU A 232 -1.24 -10.81 7.73
C GLU A 232 -0.82 -10.45 9.16
N VAL A 233 0.43 -10.74 9.54
CA VAL A 233 1.01 -10.41 10.84
C VAL A 233 2.51 -10.15 10.67
N THR A 234 3.12 -9.38 11.56
CA THR A 234 4.57 -9.14 11.52
C THR A 234 5.34 -10.43 11.76
N ARG A 235 6.56 -10.52 11.20
CA ARG A 235 7.42 -11.71 11.39
C ARG A 235 7.88 -11.93 12.83
N GLU A 236 7.91 -10.86 13.63
CA GLU A 236 8.28 -10.91 15.05
C GLU A 236 7.10 -11.35 15.95
N SER A 237 5.90 -11.52 15.38
CA SER A 237 4.73 -11.97 16.14
C SER A 237 4.92 -13.41 16.65
N ILE A 238 4.54 -13.65 17.91
CA ILE A 238 4.57 -14.99 18.51
C ILE A 238 3.70 -15.93 17.68
N GLY A 239 4.26 -17.07 17.25
CA GLY A 239 3.54 -18.05 16.42
C GLY A 239 3.53 -17.73 14.94
N TYR A 240 4.37 -16.80 14.47
CA TYR A 240 4.57 -16.55 13.04
C TYR A 240 5.00 -17.84 12.32
N ASP A 241 4.34 -18.09 11.19
CA ASP A 241 4.57 -19.21 10.28
C ASP A 241 4.40 -18.70 8.84
N ALA A 242 5.49 -18.76 8.07
CA ALA A 242 5.53 -18.30 6.70
C ALA A 242 4.46 -18.96 5.81
N SER A 243 4.21 -20.25 6.01
CA SER A 243 3.27 -21.03 5.19
C SER A 243 1.81 -20.61 5.39
N ARG A 244 1.52 -19.94 6.51
CA ARG A 244 0.18 -19.54 6.91
C ARG A 244 -0.07 -18.05 6.77
N HIS A 245 0.93 -17.24 7.06
CA HIS A 245 0.76 -15.80 7.22
C HIS A 245 1.30 -14.98 6.06
N GLU A 246 2.15 -15.56 5.20
CA GLU A 246 2.54 -14.91 3.95
C GLU A 246 1.43 -15.04 2.91
N LEU A 247 1.20 -13.95 2.18
CA LEU A 247 0.24 -13.91 1.10
C LEU A 247 0.99 -14.13 -0.23
N PRO A 248 0.75 -15.25 -0.95
CA PRO A 248 1.50 -15.57 -2.16
C PRO A 248 1.36 -14.53 -3.28
N ALA A 249 0.20 -13.89 -3.36
CA ALA A 249 -0.06 -12.79 -4.27
C ALA A 249 -1.05 -11.81 -3.64
N ARG A 250 -0.77 -10.51 -3.76
CA ARG A 250 -1.58 -9.42 -3.21
C ARG A 250 -1.39 -8.15 -4.05
N ALA A 251 -2.27 -7.17 -3.81
CA ALA A 251 -2.21 -5.85 -4.40
C ALA A 251 -0.86 -5.16 -4.19
N ARG A 252 -0.53 -4.16 -5.02
CA ARG A 252 0.60 -3.28 -4.75
C ARG A 252 0.24 -2.23 -3.69
N PRO A 253 1.20 -1.80 -2.86
CA PRO A 253 0.92 -0.82 -1.82
C PRO A 253 0.72 0.55 -2.45
N PHE A 254 -0.11 1.38 -1.81
CA PHE A 254 -0.08 2.81 -2.10
C PHE A 254 1.18 3.43 -1.51
N ALA A 255 1.87 4.24 -2.30
CA ALA A 255 3.05 4.97 -1.86
C ALA A 255 2.73 6.46 -1.74
N VAL A 256 3.21 7.08 -0.67
CA VAL A 256 3.07 8.50 -0.37
C VAL A 256 4.44 9.15 -0.46
N PHE A 257 4.57 10.17 -1.31
CA PHE A 257 5.82 10.87 -1.58
C PHE A 257 5.68 12.36 -1.38
N GLY A 258 6.84 13.04 -1.32
CA GLY A 258 6.89 14.49 -1.36
C GLY A 258 6.24 15.16 -0.16
N LEU A 259 6.19 14.45 0.98
CA LEU A 259 5.68 15.01 2.23
C LEU A 259 6.61 16.09 2.79
N ALA A 260 7.86 16.20 2.33
CA ALA A 260 8.71 17.33 2.68
C ALA A 260 8.26 18.63 2.00
N ASN A 261 8.57 19.76 2.63
CA ASN A 261 8.18 21.07 2.13
C ASN A 261 8.75 21.31 0.73
N GLY A 262 7.87 21.67 -0.22
CA GLY A 262 8.24 22.02 -1.59
C GLY A 262 8.31 20.87 -2.60
N ASP A 263 8.02 19.62 -2.20
CA ASP A 263 8.09 18.45 -3.10
C ASP A 263 6.74 17.91 -3.60
N HIS A 264 5.66 18.65 -3.35
CA HIS A 264 4.27 18.28 -3.70
C HIS A 264 3.85 16.91 -3.14
N PRO A 265 3.21 16.89 -1.96
CA PRO A 265 2.65 15.69 -1.36
C PRO A 265 1.72 14.96 -2.32
N ARG A 266 1.93 13.66 -2.50
CA ARG A 266 1.16 12.88 -3.47
C ARG A 266 1.10 11.40 -3.13
N ILE A 267 0.07 10.76 -3.66
CA ILE A 267 -0.15 9.32 -3.57
C ILE A 267 0.06 8.72 -4.95
N VAL A 268 0.73 7.57 -5.00
CA VAL A 268 0.98 6.81 -6.23
C VAL A 268 0.46 5.38 -6.08
N TYR A 269 -0.18 4.90 -7.15
CA TYR A 269 -0.66 3.52 -7.31
C TYR A 269 -0.09 2.94 -8.60
N TRP A 270 0.40 1.69 -8.53
CA TRP A 270 1.27 1.06 -9.55
C TRP A 270 0.52 0.40 -10.70
N GLY A 271 -0.50 1.09 -11.21
CA GLY A 271 -1.25 0.68 -12.40
C GLY A 271 -1.68 -0.79 -12.47
N ARG A 272 -1.77 -1.25 -13.72
CA ARG A 272 -2.20 -2.59 -14.14
C ARG A 272 -1.03 -3.55 -14.34
N ASP A 273 0.17 -3.04 -14.61
CA ASP A 273 1.36 -3.88 -14.71
C ASP A 273 1.94 -4.25 -13.34
N GLY A 274 1.53 -3.51 -12.29
CA GLY A 274 1.96 -3.68 -10.92
C GLY A 274 3.41 -3.26 -10.69
N ARG A 275 3.96 -2.42 -11.58
CA ARG A 275 5.33 -1.94 -11.57
C ARG A 275 5.34 -0.45 -11.29
N TYR A 276 6.31 -0.04 -10.47
CA TYR A 276 6.47 1.37 -10.16
C TYR A 276 7.27 2.06 -11.27
N GLY A 277 6.65 3.03 -11.95
CA GLY A 277 7.26 3.79 -13.04
C GLY A 277 8.14 4.96 -12.61
N GLY A 278 8.24 5.24 -11.31
CA GLY A 278 9.08 6.32 -10.79
C GLY A 278 8.43 7.70 -10.84
N ARG A 279 9.21 8.72 -10.43
CA ARG A 279 8.79 10.12 -10.43
C ARG A 279 8.84 10.73 -11.84
N ASN A 280 7.78 11.43 -12.24
CA ASN A 280 7.82 12.34 -13.38
C ASN A 280 8.64 13.60 -13.03
N THR A 281 9.69 13.87 -13.81
CA THR A 281 10.64 14.97 -13.56
C THR A 281 10.12 16.35 -13.94
N ALA A 282 9.15 16.43 -14.87
CA ALA A 282 8.56 17.69 -15.30
C ALA A 282 7.40 18.13 -14.39
N ASP A 283 6.57 17.17 -13.97
CA ASP A 283 5.44 17.41 -13.07
C ASP A 283 5.25 16.18 -12.16
N PRO A 284 5.71 16.24 -10.89
CA PRO A 284 5.58 15.13 -9.95
C PRO A 284 4.14 14.68 -9.71
N CYS A 285 3.15 15.52 -10.04
CA CYS A 285 1.72 15.21 -9.94
C CYS A 285 1.17 14.41 -11.11
N ARG A 286 2.03 13.99 -12.06
CA ARG A 286 1.64 13.18 -13.22
C ARG A 286 2.38 11.84 -13.24
N PRO A 287 1.81 10.83 -13.93
CA PRO A 287 2.49 9.56 -14.20
C PRO A 287 3.79 9.79 -14.98
N ASN A 288 4.76 8.90 -14.82
CA ASN A 288 6.06 9.02 -15.48
C ASN A 288 6.05 8.40 -16.88
N LEU A 289 5.59 9.19 -17.86
CA LEU A 289 5.47 8.77 -19.26
C LEU A 289 6.80 8.62 -20.01
N SER A 290 7.93 8.78 -19.32
CA SER A 290 9.27 8.76 -19.92
C SER A 290 10.16 7.69 -19.28
N HIS A 291 9.56 6.74 -18.55
CA HIS A 291 10.31 5.62 -18.01
C HIS A 291 10.85 4.75 -19.17
N PRO A 292 12.12 4.30 -19.15
CA PRO A 292 12.73 3.56 -20.28
C PRO A 292 12.00 2.29 -20.72
N ASP A 293 11.20 1.72 -19.83
CA ASP A 293 10.42 0.50 -20.04
C ASP A 293 8.89 0.74 -20.03
N ASP A 294 8.44 2.00 -20.12
CA ASP A 294 7.03 2.42 -20.14
C ASP A 294 6.15 2.00 -18.93
N TYR A 295 6.76 1.52 -17.82
CA TYR A 295 6.04 1.14 -16.58
C TYR A 295 5.30 2.29 -15.88
N GLY A 296 5.49 3.54 -16.30
CA GLY A 296 4.89 4.70 -15.66
C GLY A 296 3.63 5.21 -16.35
N ASP A 297 3.23 4.60 -17.48
CA ASP A 297 2.11 5.08 -18.28
C ASP A 297 0.74 4.78 -17.65
N ASP A 298 0.64 3.66 -16.93
CA ASP A 298 -0.56 3.19 -16.24
C ASP A 298 -0.57 3.54 -14.74
N ASP A 299 0.51 4.10 -14.21
CA ASP A 299 0.57 4.62 -12.84
C ASP A 299 -0.49 5.69 -12.62
N GLN A 300 -1.19 5.63 -11.48
CA GLN A 300 -2.09 6.69 -11.06
C GLN A 300 -1.42 7.56 -10.01
N VAL A 301 -1.39 8.87 -10.24
CA VAL A 301 -0.83 9.86 -9.31
C VAL A 301 -1.93 10.82 -8.85
N LEU A 302 -2.05 10.99 -7.53
CA LEU A 302 -2.98 11.95 -6.92
C LEU A 302 -2.19 12.91 -6.04
N CYS A 303 -2.02 14.15 -6.50
CA CYS A 303 -1.46 15.21 -5.68
C CYS A 303 -2.44 15.70 -4.62
N LEU A 304 -1.90 15.91 -3.42
CA LEU A 304 -2.59 16.55 -2.31
C LEU A 304 -2.30 18.05 -2.45
N ASN A 305 -3.05 18.71 -3.32
CA ASN A 305 -3.02 20.17 -3.38
C ASN A 305 -3.34 20.75 -2.00
N ASP A 306 -2.61 21.79 -1.62
CA ASP A 306 -2.93 22.64 -0.47
C ASP A 306 -4.19 23.49 -0.73
#